data_AF-A0A8J8GLT9-F1
#
_entry.id   AF-A0A8J8GLT9-F1
#
_cell.length_a   1.000
_cell.length_b   1.000
_cell.length_c   1.000
_cell.angle_alpha   90.00
_cell.angle_beta   90.00
_cell.angle_gamma   90.00
#
_symmetry.space_group_name_H-M   'P 1'
#
loop_
_entity.id
_entity.type
_entity.pdbx_description
1 polymer ?
#
loop_
_entity_poly.entity_id
_entity_poly.type
_entity_poly.pdbx_seq_one_letter_code
_entity_poly.pdbx_strand_id
1 'polypeptide(L)' 'MPPTEEIVCTAEDCFLDIFENHYTYDVPDDLEVTDLACPVCGGTDCLETVEL' A
#
# COMPACT_ATOMS: atom_id res chain seq x y z
N MET A 1 15.76 2.33 10.23
CA MET A 1 14.35 2.67 9.95
C MET A 1 13.60 1.36 9.84
N PRO A 2 12.35 1.28 10.30
CA PRO A 2 11.46 0.18 9.93
C PRO A 2 11.47 0.02 8.40
N PRO A 3 11.23 -1.20 7.87
CA PRO A 3 11.06 -1.36 6.44
C PRO A 3 9.89 -0.48 5.98
N THR A 4 10.12 0.32 4.95
CA THR A 4 9.05 1.05 4.25
C THR A 4 8.57 0.16 3.11
N GLU A 5 7.26 0.01 2.98
CA GLU A 5 6.67 -0.67 1.83
C GLU A 5 6.18 0.40 0.84
N GLU A 6 6.69 0.32 -0.38
CA GLU A 6 6.20 1.13 -1.51
C GLU A 6 5.06 0.38 -2.21
N ILE A 7 3.93 1.05 -2.40
CA ILE A 7 2.69 0.45 -2.91
C ILE A 7 2.12 1.33 -4.02
N VAL A 8 1.74 0.70 -5.13
CA VAL A 8 1.08 1.36 -6.27
C VAL A 8 -0.41 1.06 -6.31
N CYS A 9 -1.19 2.00 -6.86
CA CYS A 9 -2.59 1.76 -7.17
C CYS A 9 -2.74 1.45 -8.67
N THR A 10 -3.29 0.29 -9.01
CA THR A 10 -3.48 -0.17 -10.40
C THR A 10 -4.83 0.20 -11.01
N ALA A 11 -5.68 0.92 -10.27
CA ALA A 11 -6.99 1.36 -10.75
C ALA A 11 -6.85 2.46 -11.82
N GLU A 12 -7.41 2.22 -13.02
CA GLU A 12 -7.29 3.13 -14.17
C GLU A 12 -7.95 4.51 -13.96
N ASP A 13 -8.91 4.61 -13.04
CA ASP A 13 -9.62 5.85 -12.69
C ASP A 13 -9.03 6.56 -11.46
N CYS A 14 -7.96 6.01 -10.87
CA CYS A 14 -7.28 6.57 -9.71
C CYS A 14 -6.05 7.37 -10.15
N PHE A 15 -5.88 8.58 -9.60
CA PHE A 15 -4.70 9.40 -9.91
C PHE A 15 -3.48 9.08 -9.03
N LEU A 16 -3.64 8.21 -8.02
CA LEU A 16 -2.57 7.86 -7.10
C LEU A 16 -1.56 6.98 -7.82
N ASP A 17 -0.33 7.47 -7.95
CA ASP A 17 0.77 6.74 -8.58
C ASP A 17 1.40 5.76 -7.58
N ILE A 18 1.99 6.30 -6.50
CA ILE A 18 2.63 5.52 -5.43
C ILE A 18 2.37 6.15 -4.06
N PHE A 19 2.34 5.30 -3.03
CA PHE A 19 2.41 5.75 -1.64
C PHE A 19 3.30 4.82 -0.82
N GLU A 20 3.89 5.37 0.22
CA GLU A 20 4.71 4.64 1.18
C GLU A 20 3.88 4.33 2.42
N ASN A 21 3.85 3.05 2.80
CA ASN A 21 3.32 2.64 4.10
C ASN A 21 4.48 2.56 5.12
N HIS A 22 4.34 3.29 6.23
CA HIS A 22 5.34 3.38 7.27
C HIS A 22 4.71 3.17 8.65
N TYR A 23 5.11 2.09 9.31
CA TYR A 23 4.69 1.78 10.67
C TYR A 23 5.70 2.31 11.69
N THR A 24 5.18 3.03 12.70
CA THR A 24 6.02 3.55 13.81
C THR A 24 6.31 2.47 14.86
N TYR A 25 5.50 1.41 14.91
CA TYR A 25 5.60 0.26 15.82
C TYR A 25 5.61 -1.04 15.02
N ASP A 26 5.71 -2.18 15.71
CA ASP A 26 5.59 -3.49 15.08
C ASP A 26 4.24 -3.64 14.37
N VAL A 27 4.30 -4.00 13.10
CA VAL A 27 3.14 -4.38 12.29
C VAL A 27 2.87 -5.87 12.51
N PRO A 28 1.60 -6.33 12.50
CA PRO A 28 1.31 -7.76 12.52
C PRO A 28 2.02 -8.48 11.36
N ASP A 29 2.63 -9.63 11.64
CA ASP A 29 3.34 -10.45 10.64
C ASP A 29 2.42 -10.97 9.53
N ASP A 30 1.11 -10.94 9.75
CA ASP A 30 0.05 -11.39 8.84
C ASP A 30 -0.62 -10.27 8.05
N LEU A 31 -0.15 -9.03 8.18
CA LEU A 31 -0.66 -7.92 7.38
C LEU A 31 -0.18 -8.05 5.93
N GLU A 32 -1.11 -8.08 4.99
CA GLU A 32 -0.83 -8.06 3.56
C GLU A 32 -1.27 -6.72 2.92
N VAL A 33 -0.76 -6.43 1.71
CA VAL A 33 -1.18 -5.23 0.96
C VAL A 33 -2.67 -5.23 0.63
N THR A 34 -3.28 -6.41 0.54
CA THR A 34 -4.72 -6.61 0.35
C THR A 34 -5.57 -6.19 1.56
N ASP A 35 -4.96 -6.04 2.74
CA ASP A 35 -5.61 -5.50 3.94
C ASP A 35 -5.63 -3.96 3.96
N LEU A 36 -4.95 -3.32 3.01
CA LEU A 36 -4.87 -1.87 2.89
C LEU A 36 -5.94 -1.32 1.94
N ALA A 37 -6.26 -0.04 2.09
CA ALA A 37 -7.13 0.68 1.18
C ALA A 37 -6.38 1.83 0.53
N CYS A 38 -6.57 2.02 -0.78
CA CYS A 38 -6.03 3.15 -1.49
C CYS A 38 -6.57 4.45 -0.86
N PRO A 39 -5.71 5.41 -0.44
CA PRO A 39 -6.15 6.64 0.21
C PRO A 39 -6.94 7.58 -0.71
N VAL A 40 -6.95 7.31 -2.02
CA VAL A 40 -7.63 8.12 -3.03
C VAL A 40 -8.95 7.48 -3.48
N CYS A 41 -8.90 6.26 -4.03
CA CYS A 41 -10.09 5.61 -4.57
C CYS A 41 -10.81 4.70 -3.55
N GLY A 42 -10.16 4.37 -2.43
CA GLY A 42 -10.71 3.47 -1.40
C GLY A 42 -10.73 1.99 -1.78
N GLY A 43 -10.21 1.61 -2.95
CA GLY A 43 -10.10 0.22 -3.38
C GLY A 43 -9.06 -0.56 -2.57
N THR A 44 -9.30 -1.86 -2.39
CA THR A 44 -8.45 -2.78 -1.62
C THR A 44 -7.85 -3.90 -2.50
N ASP A 45 -8.44 -4.12 -3.67
CA ASP A 45 -8.04 -5.12 -4.68
C ASP A 45 -7.18 -4.54 -5.81
N CYS A 46 -6.91 -3.23 -5.76
CA CYS A 46 -6.14 -2.48 -6.74
C CYS A 46 -4.77 -2.05 -6.22
N LEU A 47 -4.23 -2.71 -5.19
CA LEU A 47 -2.97 -2.35 -4.54
C LEU A 47 -1.92 -3.43 -4.79
N GLU A 48 -0.71 -3.03 -5.16
CA GLU A 48 0.42 -3.94 -5.39
C GLU A 48 1.71 -3.37 -4.77
N THR A 49 2.49 -4.23 -4.10
CA THR A 49 3.81 -3.86 -3.58
C THR A 49 4.81 -3.70 -4.72
N VAL A 50 5.69 -2.72 -4.61
CA VAL A 50 6.82 -2.54 -5.52
C VAL A 50 8.08 -3.17 -4.89
N GLU A 51 8.72 -4.09 -5.62
CA GLU A 51 10.05 -4.59 -5.26
C GLU A 51 11.13 -3.72 -5.95
N LEU A 52 12.04 -3.14 -5.16
CA LEU A 52 13.23 -2.41 -5.63
C LEU A 52 14.48 -3.29 -5.68
#